data_AF-A0A970W790-F1
#
_entry.id   AF-A0A970W790-F1
#
_cell.length_a   1.000
_cell.length_b   1.000
_cell.length_c   1.000
_cell.angle_alpha   90.00
_cell.angle_beta   90.00
_cell.angle_gamma   90.00
#
_symmetry.space_group_name_H-M   'P 1'
#
loop_
_entity.id
_entity.type
_entity.pdbx_description
1 polymer ?
#
loop_
_entity_poly.entity_id
_entity_poly.type
_entity_poly.pdbx_seq_one_letter_code
_entity_poly.pdbx_strand_id
1 'polypeptide(L)'
;MTREEFLQALRDKLAALPIEERDDAVKYYSEYLEEAGAENEQQAIDELGDIQRVANVIIANSPAYQSGQCDAPKKKEPKLVLDDKPPEWTKKQPEADSTQPPQPKYNAYQYSGEQPDKSARVTKLVVLIILCVIFVPVIFSVLVSIISVVFGIIFGVLGACVALIVSAIVCIASSVTLLGIDMASGLATFGMGLVCAAAGLIIGRAMVMLGLRFVPKIVYFVKFVFYKIKEKVVQYI
;
A
#
# COMPACT_ATOMS: atom_id res chain seq x y z
N MET A 1 -34.27 -8.55 0.74
CA MET A 1 -33.52 -7.78 1.76
C MET A 1 -32.55 -6.89 1.01
N THR A 2 -32.31 -5.68 1.47
CA THR A 2 -31.39 -4.73 0.82
C THR A 2 -29.92 -5.07 1.15
N ARG A 3 -28.95 -4.56 0.37
CA ARG A 3 -27.51 -4.68 0.69
C ARG A 3 -27.18 -4.25 2.11
N GLU A 4 -27.73 -3.12 2.56
CA GLU A 4 -27.48 -2.60 3.90
C GLU A 4 -28.03 -3.55 4.98
N GLU A 5 -29.24 -4.09 4.78
CA GLU A 5 -29.83 -5.10 5.66
C GLU A 5 -28.98 -6.38 5.70
N PHE A 6 -28.39 -6.78 4.57
CA PHE A 6 -27.53 -7.96 4.48
C PHE A 6 -26.23 -7.79 5.24
N LEU A 7 -25.54 -6.70 4.99
CA LEU A 7 -24.27 -6.42 5.64
C LEU A 7 -24.44 -6.22 7.14
N GLN A 8 -25.54 -5.58 7.57
CA GLN A 8 -25.86 -5.42 8.99
C GLN A 8 -26.17 -6.77 9.66
N ALA A 9 -27.03 -7.59 9.05
CA ALA A 9 -27.36 -8.91 9.58
C ALA A 9 -26.14 -9.86 9.60
N LEU A 10 -25.22 -9.73 8.64
CA LEU A 10 -23.96 -10.46 8.62
C LEU A 10 -23.04 -10.00 9.75
N ARG A 11 -22.90 -8.68 9.95
CA ARG A 11 -22.12 -8.08 11.04
C ARG A 11 -22.58 -8.58 12.41
N ASP A 12 -23.89 -8.65 12.64
CA ASP A 12 -24.47 -9.14 13.90
C ASP A 12 -24.17 -10.62 14.13
N LYS A 13 -24.21 -11.45 13.09
CA LYS A 13 -23.89 -12.89 13.18
C LYS A 13 -22.40 -13.14 13.40
N LEU A 14 -21.54 -12.23 12.95
CA LEU A 14 -20.09 -12.27 13.12
C LEU A 14 -19.63 -11.55 14.41
N ALA A 15 -20.54 -11.16 15.31
CA ALA A 15 -20.19 -10.48 16.56
C ALA A 15 -19.29 -11.31 17.49
N ALA A 16 -19.21 -12.63 17.29
CA ALA A 16 -18.32 -13.53 18.03
C ALA A 16 -16.85 -13.49 17.57
N LEU A 17 -16.55 -12.84 16.43
CA LEU A 17 -15.21 -12.65 15.92
C LEU A 17 -14.61 -11.32 16.42
N PRO A 18 -13.28 -11.18 16.46
CA PRO A 18 -12.62 -9.89 16.67
C PRO A 18 -13.15 -8.83 15.70
N ILE A 19 -13.18 -7.57 16.18
CA ILE A 19 -13.71 -6.43 15.42
C ILE A 19 -13.06 -6.32 14.04
N GLU A 20 -11.75 -6.55 13.96
CA GLU A 20 -10.97 -6.51 12.73
C GLU A 20 -11.46 -7.56 11.72
N GLU A 21 -11.59 -8.82 12.12
CA GLU A 21 -12.05 -9.89 11.23
C GLU A 21 -13.50 -9.74 10.80
N ARG A 22 -14.35 -9.22 11.70
CA ARG A 22 -15.73 -8.91 11.38
C ARG A 22 -15.82 -7.80 10.34
N ASP A 23 -15.05 -6.73 10.51
CA ASP A 23 -15.06 -5.59 9.58
C ASP A 23 -14.48 -5.99 8.22
N ASP A 24 -13.43 -6.81 8.20
CA ASP A 24 -12.86 -7.37 6.97
C ASP A 24 -13.87 -8.27 6.23
N ALA A 25 -14.57 -9.14 6.95
CA ALA A 25 -15.60 -10.00 6.36
C ALA A 25 -16.77 -9.17 5.79
N VAL A 26 -17.27 -8.19 6.55
CA VAL A 26 -18.34 -7.30 6.07
C VAL A 26 -17.88 -6.51 4.84
N LYS A 27 -16.63 -6.03 4.83
CA LYS A 27 -16.04 -5.32 3.70
C LYS A 27 -15.99 -6.18 2.44
N TYR A 28 -15.54 -7.43 2.55
CA TYR A 28 -15.49 -8.38 1.42
C TYR A 28 -16.86 -8.55 0.74
N TYR A 29 -17.91 -8.78 1.54
CA TYR A 29 -19.27 -8.90 0.98
C TYR A 29 -19.83 -7.56 0.51
N SER A 30 -19.41 -6.44 1.09
CA SER A 30 -19.82 -5.12 0.63
C SER A 30 -19.28 -4.79 -0.76
N GLU A 31 -18.04 -5.21 -1.05
CA GLU A 31 -17.38 -5.04 -2.36
C GLU A 31 -17.99 -6.00 -3.39
N TYR A 32 -18.27 -7.26 -3.00
CA TYR A 32 -18.95 -8.23 -3.87
C TYR A 32 -20.33 -7.74 -4.33
N LEU A 33 -21.13 -7.19 -3.40
CA LEU A 33 -22.44 -6.63 -3.72
C LEU A 33 -22.34 -5.32 -4.54
N GLU A 34 -21.24 -4.57 -4.40
CA GLU A 34 -20.98 -3.36 -5.19
C GLU A 34 -20.60 -3.69 -6.63
N GLU A 35 -19.83 -4.75 -6.84
CA GLU A 35 -19.45 -5.25 -8.17
C GLU A 35 -20.67 -5.77 -8.96
N ALA A 36 -21.66 -6.34 -8.29
CA ALA A 36 -22.93 -6.72 -8.91
C ALA A 36 -23.71 -5.50 -9.47
N GLY A 37 -23.49 -4.32 -8.87
CA GLY A 37 -24.18 -3.08 -9.22
C GLY A 37 -25.64 -3.05 -8.75
N ALA A 38 -26.23 -1.85 -8.70
CA ALA A 38 -27.58 -1.63 -8.19
C ALA A 38 -28.68 -2.42 -8.95
N GLU A 39 -28.42 -2.83 -10.19
CA GLU A 39 -29.36 -3.61 -11.02
C GLU A 39 -29.37 -5.11 -10.68
N ASN A 40 -28.26 -5.66 -10.18
CA ASN A 40 -28.14 -7.10 -9.87
C ASN A 40 -27.91 -7.39 -8.38
N GLU A 41 -27.94 -6.38 -7.51
CA GLU A 41 -27.74 -6.50 -6.06
C GLU A 41 -28.66 -7.57 -5.43
N GLN A 42 -29.94 -7.57 -5.78
CA GLN A 42 -30.90 -8.53 -5.23
C GLN A 42 -30.59 -9.97 -5.68
N GLN A 43 -30.14 -10.16 -6.93
CA GLN A 43 -29.75 -11.47 -7.43
C GLN A 43 -28.48 -11.97 -6.74
N ALA A 44 -27.51 -11.09 -6.53
CA ALA A 44 -26.29 -11.42 -5.79
C ALA A 44 -26.60 -11.84 -4.34
N ILE A 45 -27.51 -11.13 -3.66
CA ILE A 45 -27.95 -11.50 -2.31
C ILE A 45 -28.66 -12.86 -2.32
N ASP A 46 -29.51 -13.13 -3.31
CA ASP A 46 -30.22 -14.40 -3.44
C ASP A 46 -29.25 -15.56 -3.75
N GLU A 47 -28.17 -15.31 -4.51
CA GLU A 47 -27.09 -16.26 -4.78
C GLU A 47 -26.26 -16.60 -3.54
N LEU A 48 -26.04 -15.63 -2.64
CA LEU A 48 -25.38 -15.87 -1.35
C LEU A 48 -26.22 -16.77 -0.44
N GLY A 49 -27.54 -16.77 -0.63
CA GLY A 49 -28.47 -17.63 0.10
C GLY A 49 -28.61 -17.25 1.58
N ASP A 50 -28.72 -18.24 2.45
CA ASP A 50 -28.97 -18.01 3.88
C ASP A 50 -27.75 -17.36 4.58
N ILE A 51 -27.97 -16.16 5.13
CA ILE A 51 -26.98 -15.35 5.87
C ILE A 51 -26.34 -16.17 7.01
N GLN A 52 -27.10 -17.08 7.64
CA GLN A 52 -26.53 -17.95 8.69
C GLN A 52 -25.47 -18.90 8.15
N ARG A 53 -25.68 -19.44 6.94
CA ARG A 53 -24.70 -20.30 6.29
C ARG A 53 -23.44 -19.52 5.97
N VAL A 54 -23.57 -18.32 5.42
CA VAL A 54 -22.46 -17.42 5.11
C VAL A 54 -21.65 -17.11 6.38
N ALA A 55 -22.32 -16.69 7.45
CA ALA A 55 -21.67 -16.40 8.73
C ALA A 55 -20.93 -17.62 9.31
N ASN A 56 -21.54 -18.81 9.28
CA ASN A 56 -20.91 -20.03 9.79
C ASN A 56 -19.66 -20.42 8.99
N VAL A 57 -19.66 -20.20 7.66
CA VAL A 57 -18.49 -20.47 6.81
C VAL A 57 -17.35 -19.49 7.13
N ILE A 58 -17.67 -18.21 7.36
CA ILE A 58 -16.68 -17.20 7.75
C ILE A 58 -16.10 -17.53 9.12
N ILE A 59 -16.94 -17.83 10.11
CA ILE A 59 -16.51 -18.21 11.46
C ILE A 59 -15.65 -19.48 11.40
N ALA A 60 -16.07 -20.53 10.69
CA ALA A 60 -15.31 -21.78 10.62
C ALA A 60 -13.93 -21.63 9.95
N ASN A 61 -13.80 -20.68 9.01
CA ASN A 61 -12.54 -20.40 8.31
C ASN A 61 -11.72 -19.25 8.93
N SER A 62 -12.24 -18.60 9.97
CA SER A 62 -11.55 -17.51 10.67
C SER A 62 -10.39 -18.06 11.51
N PRO A 63 -9.22 -17.40 11.50
CA PRO A 63 -8.10 -17.78 12.35
C PRO A 63 -8.45 -17.65 13.85
N ALA A 64 -9.29 -16.69 14.25
CA ALA A 64 -9.79 -16.57 15.62
C ALA A 64 -10.64 -17.76 16.08
N TYR A 65 -11.35 -18.44 15.17
CA TYR A 65 -12.08 -19.67 15.50
C TYR A 65 -11.13 -20.85 15.69
N GLN A 66 -10.12 -20.97 14.84
CA GLN A 66 -9.11 -22.04 14.92
C GLN A 66 -8.18 -21.89 16.14
N SER A 67 -7.95 -20.65 16.60
CA SER A 67 -7.17 -20.36 17.80
C SER A 67 -7.97 -20.40 19.11
N GLY A 68 -9.29 -20.63 19.03
CA GLY A 68 -10.18 -20.68 20.20
C GLY A 68 -10.47 -19.32 20.84
N GLN A 69 -10.29 -18.23 20.09
CA GLN A 69 -10.44 -16.84 20.54
C GLN A 69 -11.80 -16.22 20.17
N CYS A 70 -12.81 -17.04 19.88
CA CYS A 70 -14.18 -16.59 19.67
C CYS A 70 -15.03 -16.78 20.92
N ASP A 71 -15.79 -15.76 21.33
CA ASP A 71 -16.72 -15.82 22.46
C ASP A 71 -18.03 -16.59 22.16
N ALA A 72 -18.05 -17.39 21.08
CA ALA A 72 -19.21 -18.18 20.69
C ALA A 72 -19.46 -19.35 21.68
N PRO A 73 -20.73 -19.65 22.03
CA PRO A 73 -21.04 -20.76 22.91
C PRO A 73 -20.59 -22.08 22.26
N LYS A 74 -19.59 -22.73 22.87
CA LYS A 74 -19.09 -24.05 22.48
C LYS A 74 -20.23 -25.06 22.46
N LYS A 75 -20.72 -25.46 21.28
CA LYS A 75 -21.53 -26.68 21.16
C LYS A 75 -20.57 -27.86 21.27
N LYS A 76 -20.73 -28.64 22.35
CA LYS A 76 -19.88 -29.77 22.74
C LYS A 76 -19.57 -30.69 21.56
N GLU A 77 -18.28 -30.87 21.29
CA GLU A 77 -17.73 -31.92 20.44
C GLU A 77 -18.12 -33.30 21.00
N PRO A 78 -18.73 -34.22 20.22
CA PRO A 78 -18.62 -35.64 20.50
C PRO A 78 -17.20 -36.06 20.10
N LYS A 79 -16.38 -36.43 21.09
CA LYS A 79 -15.06 -37.03 20.85
C LYS A 79 -15.19 -38.24 19.93
N LEU A 80 -14.67 -38.14 18.71
CA LEU A 80 -14.41 -39.29 17.85
C LEU A 80 -13.06 -39.89 18.26
N VAL A 81 -13.13 -40.90 19.12
CA VAL A 81 -12.03 -41.83 19.37
C VAL A 81 -11.86 -42.65 18.09
N LEU A 82 -10.69 -42.53 17.46
CA LEU A 82 -10.24 -43.45 16.41
C LEU A 82 -9.58 -44.65 17.09
N ASP A 83 -10.18 -45.83 16.97
CA ASP A 83 -9.50 -47.11 17.17
C ASP A 83 -10.07 -48.15 16.19
N ASP A 84 -9.16 -48.98 15.69
CA ASP A 84 -9.21 -49.78 14.47
C ASP A 84 -10.17 -51.00 14.44
N LYS A 85 -10.66 -51.30 13.22
CA LYS A 85 -11.11 -52.59 12.62
C LYS A 85 -12.64 -52.79 12.37
N PRO A 86 -13.06 -53.26 11.15
CA PRO A 86 -14.46 -53.26 10.72
C PRO A 86 -15.18 -54.60 10.97
N PRO A 87 -16.52 -54.59 11.13
CA PRO A 87 -17.32 -55.77 10.79
C PRO A 87 -18.44 -55.49 9.79
N GLU A 88 -18.54 -56.44 8.87
CA GLU A 88 -19.42 -56.63 7.73
C GLU A 88 -20.59 -57.55 8.12
N TRP A 89 -21.84 -57.09 8.22
CA TRP A 89 -23.05 -57.95 8.19
C TRP A 89 -24.30 -57.20 7.66
N THR A 90 -24.58 -57.43 6.38
CA THR A 90 -25.85 -57.90 5.79
C THR A 90 -27.23 -57.61 6.44
N LYS A 91 -28.06 -56.91 5.64
CA LYS A 91 -29.52 -57.11 5.36
C LYS A 91 -30.53 -57.18 6.53
N LYS A 92 -31.50 -56.24 6.52
CA LYS A 92 -32.95 -56.45 6.26
C LYS A 92 -33.78 -55.16 6.54
N GLN A 93 -34.60 -54.73 5.58
CA GLN A 93 -35.82 -53.91 5.80
C GLN A 93 -37.01 -54.85 6.12
N PRO A 94 -38.08 -54.40 6.83
CA PRO A 94 -39.24 -53.77 6.16
C PRO A 94 -39.97 -52.63 6.94
N GLU A 95 -40.67 -51.80 6.14
CA GLU A 95 -41.87 -50.93 6.36
C GLU A 95 -42.20 -50.26 7.71
N ALA A 96 -42.26 -48.91 7.75
CA ALA A 96 -43.43 -47.99 7.59
C ALA A 96 -44.21 -47.82 8.91
N ASP A 97 -44.31 -46.64 9.53
CA ASP A 97 -45.17 -45.50 9.15
C ASP A 97 -45.00 -44.36 10.21
N SER A 98 -45.44 -43.14 9.87
CA SER A 98 -45.61 -41.89 10.66
C SER A 98 -44.55 -40.77 10.57
N THR A 99 -44.74 -39.94 9.54
CA THR A 99 -44.71 -38.45 9.51
C THR A 99 -43.61 -37.67 10.24
N GLN A 100 -42.54 -37.35 9.50
CA GLN A 100 -41.75 -36.12 9.63
C GLN A 100 -41.47 -35.56 8.22
N PRO A 101 -41.57 -34.23 8.00
CA PRO A 101 -41.33 -33.62 6.68
C PRO A 101 -39.90 -33.93 6.19
N PRO A 102 -39.70 -34.05 4.87
CA PRO A 102 -38.47 -34.59 4.29
C PRO A 102 -37.26 -33.74 4.69
N GLN A 103 -36.33 -34.36 5.43
CA GLN A 103 -35.00 -33.80 5.67
C GLN A 103 -34.31 -33.63 4.31
N PRO A 104 -33.91 -32.41 3.89
CA PRO A 104 -33.19 -32.23 2.66
C PRO A 104 -31.86 -32.99 2.77
N LYS A 105 -31.67 -33.98 1.90
CA LYS A 105 -30.38 -34.64 1.71
C LYS A 105 -29.36 -33.57 1.34
N TYR A 106 -28.53 -33.19 2.30
CA TYR A 106 -27.40 -32.30 2.11
C TYR A 106 -26.36 -33.04 1.28
N ASN A 107 -26.54 -33.01 -0.04
CA ASN A 107 -25.48 -33.36 -0.96
C ASN A 107 -24.40 -32.30 -0.75
N ALA A 108 -23.28 -32.72 -0.18
CA ALA A 108 -22.07 -31.91 -0.17
C ALA A 108 -21.70 -31.66 -1.63
N TYR A 109 -22.10 -30.51 -2.16
CA TYR A 109 -21.57 -30.00 -3.40
C TYR A 109 -20.06 -29.88 -3.16
N GLN A 110 -19.29 -30.80 -3.72
CA GLN A 110 -17.90 -30.56 -4.04
C GLN A 110 -17.88 -29.35 -4.96
N TYR A 111 -17.68 -28.18 -4.36
CA TYR A 111 -17.23 -27.00 -5.05
C TYR A 111 -15.84 -27.35 -5.58
N SER A 112 -15.81 -27.92 -6.78
CA SER A 112 -14.65 -27.87 -7.64
C SER A 112 -14.56 -26.46 -8.19
N GLY A 113 -14.40 -25.48 -7.29
CA GLY A 113 -13.70 -24.29 -7.68
C GLY A 113 -12.33 -24.79 -8.12
N GLU A 114 -11.90 -24.44 -9.32
CA GLU A 114 -10.48 -24.34 -9.60
C GLU A 114 -9.90 -23.52 -8.45
N GLN A 115 -9.41 -24.20 -7.41
CA GLN A 115 -8.60 -23.57 -6.41
C GLN A 115 -7.47 -22.96 -7.24
N PRO A 116 -7.28 -21.63 -7.21
CA PRO A 116 -6.02 -21.09 -7.67
C PRO A 116 -5.03 -21.80 -6.78
N ASP A 117 -4.32 -22.74 -7.40
CA ASP A 117 -3.34 -23.62 -6.79
C ASP A 117 -2.64 -22.80 -5.70
N LYS A 118 -2.57 -23.30 -4.46
CA LYS A 118 -1.84 -22.59 -3.40
C LYS A 118 -0.44 -22.24 -3.91
N SER A 119 0.15 -23.09 -4.75
CA SER A 119 1.37 -22.80 -5.51
C SER A 119 1.20 -21.68 -6.53
N ALA A 120 0.09 -21.48 -7.25
CA ALA A 120 -0.11 -20.33 -8.14
C ALA A 120 -0.24 -18.99 -7.39
N ARG A 121 -0.91 -18.94 -6.23
CA ARG A 121 -0.93 -17.72 -5.38
C ARG A 121 0.42 -17.46 -4.75
N VAL A 122 1.07 -18.50 -4.23
CA VAL A 122 2.43 -18.40 -3.66
C VAL A 122 3.44 -18.07 -4.76
N THR A 123 3.30 -18.59 -5.97
CA THR A 123 4.17 -18.28 -7.12
C THR A 123 3.97 -16.83 -7.54
N LYS A 124 2.73 -16.35 -7.66
CA LYS A 124 2.46 -14.92 -7.91
C LYS A 124 3.06 -14.03 -6.81
N LEU A 125 2.96 -14.43 -5.54
CA LEU A 125 3.50 -13.67 -4.41
C LEU A 125 5.04 -13.70 -4.36
N VAL A 126 5.67 -14.85 -4.62
CA VAL A 126 7.13 -14.99 -4.70
C VAL A 126 7.67 -14.21 -5.88
N VAL A 127 7.03 -14.28 -7.05
CA VAL A 127 7.39 -13.46 -8.22
C VAL A 127 7.24 -11.97 -7.91
N LEU A 128 6.19 -11.56 -7.21
CA LEU A 128 6.00 -10.18 -6.77
C LEU A 128 7.11 -9.72 -5.81
N ILE A 129 7.46 -10.55 -4.82
CA ILE A 129 8.53 -10.22 -3.86
C ILE A 129 9.87 -10.10 -4.58
N ILE A 130 10.21 -11.04 -5.47
CA ILE A 130 11.44 -10.99 -6.27
C ILE A 130 11.46 -9.73 -7.16
N LEU A 131 10.33 -9.42 -7.80
CA LEU A 131 10.18 -8.21 -8.62
C LEU A 131 10.36 -6.94 -7.77
N CYS A 132 9.75 -6.87 -6.58
CA CYS A 132 9.91 -5.77 -5.63
C CYS A 132 11.37 -5.63 -5.15
N VAL A 133 12.06 -6.72 -4.87
CA VAL A 133 13.47 -6.69 -4.45
C VAL A 133 14.37 -6.09 -5.54
N ILE A 134 14.02 -6.24 -6.81
CA ILE A 134 14.75 -5.62 -7.94
C ILE A 134 14.28 -4.18 -8.17
N PHE A 135 12.98 -3.90 -8.11
CA PHE A 135 12.43 -2.57 -8.43
C PHE A 135 12.60 -1.54 -7.31
N VAL A 136 12.55 -1.94 -6.03
CA VAL A 136 12.74 -1.04 -4.89
C VAL A 136 14.11 -0.35 -4.90
N PRO A 137 15.25 -1.05 -5.05
CA PRO A 137 16.55 -0.39 -5.13
C PRO A 137 16.65 0.49 -6.38
N VAL A 138 16.05 0.10 -7.52
CA VAL A 138 16.03 0.94 -8.72
C VAL A 138 15.28 2.25 -8.48
N ILE A 139 14.10 2.19 -7.86
CA ILE A 139 13.31 3.39 -7.52
C ILE A 139 14.07 4.26 -6.52
N PHE A 140 14.67 3.65 -5.49
CA PHE A 140 15.44 4.38 -4.49
C PHE A 140 16.68 5.06 -5.10
N SER A 141 17.40 4.37 -5.99
CA SER A 141 18.53 4.93 -6.73
C SER A 141 18.12 6.10 -7.64
N VAL A 142 16.96 6.01 -8.30
CA VAL A 142 16.43 7.12 -9.11
C VAL A 142 16.08 8.32 -8.22
N LEU A 143 15.47 8.09 -7.06
CA LEU A 143 15.14 9.14 -6.10
C LEU A 143 16.39 9.84 -5.56
N VAL A 144 17.38 9.05 -5.13
CA VAL A 144 18.67 9.55 -4.66
C VAL A 144 19.42 10.30 -5.78
N SER A 145 19.36 9.81 -7.02
CA SER A 145 19.97 10.48 -8.18
C SER A 145 19.35 11.85 -8.43
N ILE A 146 18.02 11.96 -8.44
CA ILE A 146 17.32 13.24 -8.63
C ILE A 146 17.68 14.21 -7.49
N ILE A 147 17.67 13.74 -6.25
CA ILE A 147 18.05 14.54 -5.08
C ILE A 147 19.51 15.01 -5.21
N SER A 148 20.43 14.11 -5.58
CA SER A 148 21.86 14.43 -5.74
C SER A 148 22.10 15.46 -6.83
N VAL A 149 21.42 15.37 -7.98
CA VAL A 149 21.54 16.37 -9.05
C VAL A 149 21.09 17.75 -8.55
N VAL A 150 19.97 17.81 -7.82
CA VAL A 150 19.47 19.07 -7.25
C VAL A 150 20.47 19.65 -6.24
N PHE A 151 20.98 18.83 -5.32
CA PHE A 151 22.00 19.27 -4.36
C PHE A 151 23.30 19.68 -5.06
N GLY A 152 23.73 18.95 -6.08
CA GLY A 152 24.93 19.27 -6.85
C GLY A 152 24.83 20.62 -7.56
N ILE A 153 23.67 20.94 -8.13
CA ILE A 153 23.41 22.26 -8.72
C ILE A 153 23.44 23.34 -7.63
N ILE A 154 22.81 23.11 -6.48
CA ILE A 154 22.79 24.06 -5.37
C ILE A 154 24.22 24.33 -4.86
N PHE A 155 24.98 23.29 -4.53
CA PHE A 155 26.35 23.43 -4.01
C PHE A 155 27.32 23.94 -5.08
N GLY A 156 27.14 23.56 -6.34
CA GLY A 156 27.95 24.06 -7.45
C GLY A 156 27.76 25.57 -7.65
N VAL A 157 26.51 26.05 -7.65
CA VAL A 157 26.21 27.48 -7.75
C VAL A 157 26.67 28.24 -6.51
N LEU A 158 26.48 27.67 -5.31
CA LEU A 158 26.98 28.26 -4.06
C LEU A 158 28.51 28.41 -4.09
N GLY A 159 29.22 27.35 -4.50
CA GLY A 159 30.67 27.34 -4.65
C GLY A 159 31.14 28.37 -5.67
N ALA A 160 30.45 28.50 -6.81
CA ALA A 160 30.73 29.52 -7.81
C ALA A 160 30.56 30.95 -7.24
N CYS A 161 29.50 31.21 -6.47
CA CYS A 161 29.31 32.51 -5.80
C CYS A 161 30.46 32.82 -4.83
N VAL A 162 30.86 31.86 -4.00
CA VAL A 162 31.99 32.03 -3.07
C VAL A 162 33.28 32.29 -3.83
N ALA A 163 33.55 31.52 -4.90
CA ALA A 163 34.72 31.70 -5.74
C ALA A 163 34.76 33.09 -6.39
N LEU A 164 33.62 33.61 -6.86
CA LEU A 164 33.54 34.97 -7.41
C LEU A 164 33.85 36.04 -6.37
N ILE A 165 33.33 35.91 -5.15
CA ILE A 165 33.62 36.85 -4.06
C ILE A 165 35.12 36.80 -3.69
N VAL A 166 35.69 35.62 -3.55
CA VAL A 166 37.14 35.45 -3.27
C VAL A 166 37.96 36.05 -4.41
N SER A 167 37.59 35.79 -5.66
CA SER A 167 38.27 36.36 -6.84
C SER A 167 38.21 37.89 -6.84
N ALA A 168 37.08 38.49 -6.47
CA ALA A 168 36.92 39.94 -6.39
C ALA A 168 37.85 40.55 -5.34
N ILE A 169 37.95 39.94 -4.15
CA ILE A 169 38.85 40.38 -3.08
C ILE A 169 40.31 40.31 -3.55
N VAL A 170 40.70 39.21 -4.21
CA VAL A 170 42.06 39.05 -4.75
C VAL A 170 42.35 40.09 -5.83
N CYS A 171 41.44 40.32 -6.78
CA CYS A 171 41.60 41.34 -7.80
C CYS A 171 41.75 42.75 -7.21
N ILE A 172 40.95 43.08 -6.19
CA ILE A 172 41.04 44.38 -5.51
C ILE A 172 42.39 44.51 -4.78
N ALA A 173 42.86 43.47 -4.08
CA ALA A 173 44.16 43.49 -3.43
C ALA A 173 45.32 43.62 -4.44
N SER A 174 45.28 42.87 -5.54
CA SER A 174 46.29 42.93 -6.61
C SER A 174 46.29 44.25 -7.38
N SER A 175 45.16 44.96 -7.43
CA SER A 175 45.09 46.26 -8.10
C SER A 175 45.93 47.34 -7.40
N VAL A 176 46.06 47.27 -6.06
CA VAL A 176 46.83 48.25 -5.26
C VAL A 176 48.32 48.18 -5.61
N THR A 177 48.86 46.98 -5.84
CA THR A 177 50.26 46.83 -6.25
C THR A 177 50.48 47.26 -7.69
N LEU A 178 49.53 46.97 -8.58
CA LEU A 178 49.60 47.37 -9.99
C LEU A 178 49.50 48.88 -10.21
N LEU A 179 48.72 49.61 -9.39
CA LEU A 179 48.63 51.07 -9.46
C LEU A 179 49.99 51.76 -9.25
N GLY A 180 50.92 51.14 -8.52
CA GLY A 180 52.27 51.65 -8.32
C GLY A 180 53.23 51.40 -9.49
N ILE A 181 52.86 50.54 -10.44
CA ILE A 181 53.68 50.18 -11.62
C ILE A 181 53.08 50.84 -12.87
N ASP A 182 51.79 50.61 -13.11
CA ASP A 182 51.05 51.12 -14.26
C ASP A 182 49.60 51.41 -13.85
N MET A 183 49.26 52.70 -13.82
CA MET A 183 47.94 53.16 -13.38
C MET A 183 46.80 52.58 -14.23
N ALA A 184 47.02 52.38 -15.54
CA ALA A 184 45.98 51.85 -16.43
C ALA A 184 45.62 50.40 -16.05
N SER A 185 46.64 49.57 -15.82
CA SER A 185 46.47 48.16 -15.43
C SER A 185 45.86 48.02 -14.03
N GLY A 186 46.27 48.87 -13.09
CA GLY A 186 45.70 48.92 -11.74
C GLY A 186 44.21 49.29 -11.74
N LEU A 187 43.81 50.31 -12.51
CA LEU A 187 42.40 50.73 -12.57
C LEU A 187 41.53 49.69 -13.29
N ALA A 188 42.06 49.04 -14.34
CA ALA A 188 41.36 47.99 -15.06
C ALA A 188 41.08 46.77 -14.17
N THR A 189 42.08 46.31 -13.41
CA THR A 189 41.93 45.15 -12.49
C THR A 189 41.01 45.46 -11.31
N PHE A 190 41.03 46.70 -10.80
CA PHE A 190 40.08 47.16 -9.79
C PHE A 190 38.63 47.15 -10.31
N GLY A 191 38.40 47.66 -11.52
CA GLY A 191 37.10 47.62 -12.18
C GLY A 191 36.59 46.19 -12.38
N MET A 192 37.46 45.27 -12.80
CA MET A 192 37.10 43.85 -12.94
C MET A 192 36.71 43.22 -11.60
N GLY A 193 37.41 43.58 -10.51
CA GLY A 193 37.07 43.13 -9.15
C GLY A 193 35.67 43.56 -8.72
N LEU A 194 35.27 44.81 -9.01
CA LEU A 194 33.93 45.31 -8.72
C LEU A 194 32.85 44.62 -9.56
N VAL A 195 33.13 44.34 -10.84
CA VAL A 195 32.21 43.59 -11.71
C VAL A 195 32.01 42.16 -11.20
N CYS A 196 33.09 41.48 -10.79
CA CYS A 196 32.99 40.14 -10.18
C CYS A 196 32.20 40.15 -8.87
N ALA A 197 32.41 41.16 -8.01
CA ALA A 197 31.63 41.30 -6.77
C ALA A 197 30.14 41.53 -7.04
N ALA A 198 29.81 42.42 -7.98
CA ALA A 198 28.42 42.69 -8.37
C ALA A 198 27.75 41.45 -8.97
N ALA A 199 28.43 40.74 -9.86
CA ALA A 199 27.93 39.50 -10.44
C ALA A 199 27.67 38.43 -9.36
N GLY A 200 28.61 38.24 -8.42
CA GLY A 200 28.45 37.31 -7.30
C GLY A 200 27.22 37.63 -6.44
N LEU A 201 26.97 38.90 -6.13
CA LEU A 201 25.80 39.33 -5.35
C LEU A 201 24.48 39.13 -6.11
N ILE A 202 24.44 39.42 -7.41
CA ILE A 202 23.24 39.23 -8.25
C ILE A 202 22.90 37.75 -8.36
N ILE A 203 23.89 36.90 -8.65
CA ILE A 203 23.71 35.45 -8.76
C ILE A 203 23.30 34.87 -7.39
N GLY A 204 23.94 35.31 -6.31
CA GLY A 204 23.57 34.91 -4.94
C GLY A 204 22.13 35.27 -4.59
N ARG A 205 21.69 36.50 -4.86
CA ARG A 205 20.30 36.93 -4.64
C ARG A 205 19.31 36.14 -5.48
N ALA A 206 19.62 35.92 -6.77
CA ALA A 206 18.79 35.11 -7.66
C ALA A 206 18.67 33.67 -7.15
N MET A 207 19.77 33.08 -6.67
CA MET A 207 19.81 31.73 -6.11
C MET A 207 18.92 31.60 -4.86
N VAL A 208 19.00 32.55 -3.92
CA VAL A 208 18.15 32.55 -2.72
C VAL A 208 16.67 32.66 -3.10
N MET A 209 16.34 33.55 -4.03
CA MET A 209 14.96 33.72 -4.51
C MET A 209 14.45 32.44 -5.19
N LEU A 210 15.30 31.80 -6.01
CA LEU A 210 14.98 30.56 -6.70
C LEU A 210 14.75 29.43 -5.69
N GLY A 211 15.66 29.23 -4.74
CA GLY A 211 15.54 28.24 -3.67
C GLY A 211 14.22 28.38 -2.90
N LEU A 212 13.89 29.60 -2.45
CA LEU A 212 12.63 29.88 -1.75
C LEU A 212 11.38 29.61 -2.61
N ARG A 213 11.46 29.81 -3.93
CA ARG A 213 10.38 29.49 -4.88
C ARG A 213 10.21 27.99 -5.10
N PHE A 214 11.30 27.23 -5.02
CA PHE A 214 11.30 25.78 -5.27
C PHE A 214 10.89 24.95 -4.06
N VAL A 215 11.24 25.37 -2.83
CA VAL A 215 10.86 24.68 -1.59
C VAL A 215 9.37 24.31 -1.54
N PRO A 216 8.40 25.22 -1.75
CA PRO A 216 6.99 24.84 -1.70
C PRO A 216 6.63 23.83 -2.79
N LYS A 217 7.16 23.97 -4.02
CA LYS A 217 6.88 23.04 -5.13
C LYS A 217 7.41 21.63 -4.85
N ILE A 218 8.60 21.53 -4.25
CA ILE A 218 9.20 20.24 -3.85
C ILE A 218 8.35 19.59 -2.75
N VAL A 219 7.89 20.35 -1.75
CA VAL A 219 7.01 19.83 -0.70
C VAL A 219 5.68 19.31 -1.29
N TYR A 220 5.08 20.03 -2.23
CA TYR A 220 3.89 19.55 -2.95
C TYR A 220 4.19 18.28 -3.75
N PHE A 221 5.33 18.22 -4.43
CA PHE A 221 5.73 17.05 -5.21
C PHE A 221 5.98 15.82 -4.33
N VAL A 222 6.66 15.98 -3.20
CA VAL A 222 6.88 14.89 -2.23
C VAL A 222 5.54 14.38 -1.69
N LYS A 223 4.62 15.29 -1.33
CA LYS A 223 3.26 14.90 -0.93
C LYS A 223 2.54 14.13 -2.02
N PHE A 224 2.65 14.57 -3.28
CA PHE A 224 2.04 13.90 -4.42
C PHE A 224 2.61 12.49 -4.65
N VAL A 225 3.93 12.34 -4.60
CA VAL A 225 4.59 11.03 -4.73
C VAL A 225 4.17 10.11 -3.59
N PHE A 226 4.15 10.59 -2.34
CA PHE A 226 3.75 9.80 -1.19
C PHE A 226 2.27 9.36 -1.27
N TYR A 227 1.40 10.26 -1.73
CA TYR A 227 0.00 9.95 -2.00
C TYR A 227 -0.15 8.86 -3.06
N LYS A 228 0.58 8.97 -4.18
CA LYS A 228 0.58 7.98 -5.26
C LYS A 228 1.10 6.61 -4.84
N ILE A 229 2.14 6.57 -4.01
CA ILE A 229 2.68 5.32 -3.47
C ILE A 229 1.67 4.68 -2.52
N LYS A 230 1.07 5.45 -1.61
CA LYS A 230 0.04 4.94 -0.69
C LYS A 230 -1.14 4.34 -1.46
N GLU A 231 -1.62 5.02 -2.49
CA GLU A 231 -2.71 4.53 -3.35
C GLU A 231 -2.38 3.17 -4.00
N LYS A 232 -1.18 3.02 -4.57
CA LYS A 232 -0.78 1.76 -5.22
C LYS A 232 -0.50 0.63 -4.24
N VAL A 233 0.01 0.92 -3.05
CA VAL A 233 0.26 -0.09 -2.01
C VAL A 233 -1.06 -0.60 -1.44
N VAL A 234 -2.04 0.28 -1.20
CA VAL A 234 -3.38 -0.10 -0.71
C VAL A 234 -4.16 -0.93 -1.72
N GLN A 235 -3.89 -0.79 -3.03
CA GLN A 235 -4.50 -1.63 -4.06
C GLN A 235 -3.89 -3.05 -4.15
N TYR A 236 -2.77 -3.31 -3.45
CA TYR A 236 -2.05 -4.58 -3.49
C TYR A 236 -2.10 -5.36 -2.17
N ILE A 237 -2.61 -4.74 -1.10
CA ILE A 237 -2.92 -5.35 0.20
C ILE A 237 -4.41 -5.64 0.22
#